data_AF-A0AAN8SZD0-F1
#
_entry.id   AF-A0AAN8SZD0-F1
#
_cell.length_a   1.000
_cell.length_b   1.000
_cell.length_c   1.000
_cell.angle_alpha   90.00
_cell.angle_beta   90.00
_cell.angle_gamma   90.00
#
_symmetry.space_group_name_H-M   'P 1'
#
loop_
_entity.id
_entity.type
_entity.pdbx_description
1 polymer ?
#
loop_
_entity_poly.entity_id
_entity_poly.type
_entity_poly.pdbx_seq_one_letter_code
_entity_poly.pdbx_strand_id
1 'polypeptide(L)'
;MVDDTEVISFLISTEIIPKCLCAMEMGCELSKTVATFIVQKILLDDVGLNYVCAISKISFEVIQVLGNMVGALADQPSSRLLKHIIRCYLCLSDNPRRI
;
A
#
# COMPACT_ATOMS: atom_id res chain seq x y z
N MET A 1 7.36 23.52 6.96
CA MET A 1 6.99 22.53 5.93
C MET A 1 6.28 21.44 6.70
N VAL A 2 5.04 21.09 6.34
CA VAL A 2 4.32 20.01 7.06
C VAL A 2 5.19 18.77 6.99
N ASP A 3 5.45 18.14 8.13
CA ASP A 3 6.27 16.92 8.19
C ASP A 3 5.50 15.79 7.50
N ASP A 4 6.15 15.08 6.58
CA ASP A 4 5.53 13.98 5.83
C ASP A 4 4.96 12.93 6.81
N THR A 5 5.61 12.72 7.96
CA THR A 5 5.17 11.80 9.02
C THR A 5 3.90 12.28 9.75
N GLU A 6 3.68 13.59 9.91
CA GLU A 6 2.42 14.12 10.49
C GLU A 6 1.24 13.86 9.54
N VAL A 7 1.45 14.01 8.23
CA VAL A 7 0.44 13.67 7.22
C VAL A 7 0.15 12.17 7.25
N ILE A 8 1.16 11.31 7.33
CA ILE A 8 0.96 9.86 7.46
C ILE A 8 0.18 9.54 8.73
N SER A 9 0.56 10.12 9.87
CA SER A 9 -0.13 9.92 11.16
C SER A 9 -1.59 10.35 11.10
N PHE A 10 -1.89 11.46 10.45
CA PHE A 10 -3.26 11.89 10.20
C PHE A 10 -4.00 10.88 9.31
N LEU A 11 -3.39 10.46 8.19
CA LEU A 11 -3.99 9.52 7.26
C LEU A 11 -4.33 8.17 7.93
N ILE A 12 -3.43 7.58 8.71
CA ILE A 12 -3.68 6.31 9.42
C ILE A 12 -4.73 6.43 10.53
N SER A 13 -4.94 7.63 11.09
CA SER A 13 -6.03 7.88 12.05
C SER A 13 -7.42 7.82 11.37
N THR A 14 -7.45 7.87 10.04
CA THR A 14 -8.66 7.72 9.23
C THR A 14 -8.76 6.31 8.63
N GLU A 15 -9.91 5.99 8.03
CA GLU A 15 -10.13 4.75 7.28
C GLU A 15 -9.52 4.76 5.87
N ILE A 16 -8.38 5.42 5.67
CA ILE A 16 -7.78 5.57 4.32
C ILE A 16 -7.29 4.24 3.77
N ILE A 17 -6.68 3.38 4.61
CA ILE A 17 -6.07 2.12 4.14
C ILE A 17 -7.15 1.19 3.55
N PRO A 18 -8.25 0.85 4.24
CA PRO A 18 -9.32 0.04 3.65
C PRO A 18 -9.89 0.65 2.34
N LYS A 19 -10.05 1.97 2.28
CA LYS A 19 -10.54 2.66 1.07
C LYS A 19 -9.55 2.56 -0.09
N CYS A 20 -8.27 2.72 0.18
CA CYS A 20 -7.22 2.55 -0.82
C CYS A 20 -7.15 1.10 -1.31
N LEU A 21 -7.26 0.10 -0.43
CA LEU A 21 -7.27 -1.30 -0.82
C LEU A 21 -8.45 -1.64 -1.75
N CYS A 22 -9.65 -1.15 -1.44
CA CYS A 22 -10.80 -1.29 -2.33
C CYS A 22 -10.56 -0.64 -3.71
N ALA A 23 -10.01 0.57 -3.74
CA ALA A 23 -9.68 1.27 -4.99
C ALA A 23 -8.56 0.57 -5.79
N MET A 24 -7.58 -0.04 -5.11
CA MET A 24 -6.51 -0.83 -5.70
C MET A 24 -7.02 -2.11 -6.37
N GLU A 25 -8.05 -2.74 -5.81
CA GLU A 25 -8.62 -3.97 -6.35
C GLU A 25 -9.62 -3.69 -7.49
N MET A 26 -10.57 -2.77 -7.25
CA MET A 26 -11.74 -2.58 -8.12
C MET A 26 -11.73 -1.29 -8.97
N GLY A 27 -10.78 -0.37 -8.74
CA GLY A 27 -10.76 0.92 -9.42
C GLY A 27 -10.36 0.87 -10.89
N CYS A 28 -10.53 2.00 -11.60
CA CYS A 28 -9.88 2.20 -12.90
C CYS A 28 -8.36 2.32 -12.74
N GLU A 29 -7.59 2.24 -13.82
CA GLU A 29 -6.12 2.29 -13.77
C GLU A 29 -5.58 3.52 -13.01
N LEU A 30 -6.18 4.69 -13.23
CA LEU A 30 -5.79 5.93 -12.54
C LEU A 30 -6.04 5.81 -11.03
N SER A 31 -7.23 5.37 -10.62
CA SER A 31 -7.58 5.18 -9.22
C SER A 31 -6.67 4.15 -8.53
N LYS A 32 -6.39 3.02 -9.21
CA LYS A 32 -5.46 2.00 -8.74
C LYS A 32 -4.06 2.58 -8.53
N THR A 33 -3.58 3.37 -9.49
CA THR A 33 -2.27 4.01 -9.42
C THR A 33 -2.17 4.98 -8.25
N VAL A 34 -3.16 5.87 -8.07
CA VAL A 34 -3.17 6.85 -6.98
C VAL A 34 -3.32 6.17 -5.62
N ALA A 35 -4.22 5.19 -5.49
CA ALA A 35 -4.42 4.45 -4.25
C ALA A 35 -3.17 3.65 -3.85
N THR A 36 -2.53 2.97 -4.82
CA THR A 36 -1.27 2.25 -4.57
C THR A 36 -0.17 3.22 -4.16
N PHE A 37 -0.11 4.42 -4.75
CA PHE A 37 0.87 5.43 -4.36
C PHE A 37 0.66 5.93 -2.92
N ILE A 38 -0.59 6.11 -2.47
CA ILE A 38 -0.91 6.48 -1.08
C ILE A 38 -0.45 5.39 -0.12
N VAL A 39 -0.80 4.12 -0.40
CA VAL A 39 -0.37 2.98 0.42
C VAL A 39 1.16 2.88 0.44
N GLN A 40 1.81 3.07 -0.71
CA GLN A 40 3.26 3.09 -0.80
C GLN A 40 3.88 4.19 0.06
N LYS A 41 3.27 5.38 0.11
CA LYS A 41 3.73 6.49 0.96
C LYS A 41 3.59 6.17 2.45
N ILE A 42 2.51 5.52 2.85
CA ILE A 42 2.33 5.04 4.23
C ILE A 42 3.39 3.99 4.59
N LEU A 43 3.67 3.05 3.68
CA LEU A 43 4.66 1.98 3.91
C LEU A 43 6.12 2.46 3.90
N LEU A 44 6.40 3.60 3.26
CA LEU A 44 7.74 4.22 3.26
C LEU A 44 8.05 5.00 4.54
N ASP A 45 7.04 5.30 5.35
CA ASP A 45 7.18 5.98 6.62
C ASP A 45 7.22 4.96 7.76
N ASP A 46 8.13 5.14 8.71
CA ASP A 46 8.33 4.18 9.80
C ASP A 46 7.09 4.04 10.70
N VAL A 47 6.34 5.11 10.94
CA VAL A 47 5.11 5.07 11.74
C VAL A 47 4.02 4.32 10.97
N GLY A 48 3.86 4.62 9.69
CA GLY A 48 2.89 3.97 8.81
C GLY A 48 3.17 2.47 8.62
N LEU A 49 4.43 2.11 8.36
CA LEU A 49 4.86 0.71 8.22
C LEU A 49 4.62 -0.07 9.52
N ASN A 50 4.98 0.51 10.67
CA ASN A 50 4.73 -0.11 11.96
C ASN A 50 3.24 -0.30 12.25
N TYR A 51 2.39 0.66 11.86
CA TYR A 51 0.94 0.53 11.99
C TYR A 51 0.40 -0.65 11.16
N VAL A 52 0.78 -0.74 9.87
CA VAL A 52 0.35 -1.82 8.97
C VAL A 52 0.83 -3.19 9.48
N CYS A 53 2.07 -3.27 9.95
CA CYS A 53 2.67 -4.53 10.43
C CYS A 53 2.28 -4.86 11.89
N ALA A 54 1.70 -3.93 12.66
CA ALA A 54 1.26 -4.21 14.03
C ALA A 54 0.03 -5.13 14.07
N ILE A 55 -0.82 -5.10 13.04
CA ILE A 55 -2.05 -5.88 12.97
C ILE A 55 -1.95 -6.87 11.80
N SER A 56 -1.85 -8.17 12.13
CA SER A 56 -1.69 -9.24 11.13
C SER A 56 -2.78 -9.23 10.06
N LYS A 57 -4.01 -8.82 10.41
CA LYS A 57 -5.11 -8.72 9.43
C LYS A 57 -4.84 -7.66 8.36
N ILE A 58 -4.37 -6.47 8.74
CA ILE A 58 -4.16 -5.36 7.79
C ILE A 58 -3.02 -5.71 6.83
N SER A 59 -1.89 -6.20 7.37
CA SER A 59 -0.77 -6.65 6.53
C SER A 59 -1.17 -7.77 5.56
N PHE A 60 -1.98 -8.72 6.01
CA PHE A 60 -2.51 -9.77 5.14
C PHE A 60 -3.38 -9.21 4.00
N GLU A 61 -4.31 -8.30 4.30
CA GLU A 61 -5.16 -7.66 3.29
C GLU A 61 -4.32 -6.89 2.25
N VAL A 62 -3.29 -6.15 2.70
CA VAL A 62 -2.36 -5.44 1.81
C VAL A 62 -1.64 -6.43 0.88
N ILE A 63 -1.07 -7.51 1.43
CA ILE A 63 -0.32 -8.51 0.66
C ILE A 63 -1.23 -9.21 -0.37
N GLN A 64 -2.46 -9.55 0.03
CA GLN A 64 -3.44 -10.20 -0.83
C GLN A 64 -3.81 -9.30 -2.02
N VAL A 65 -4.15 -8.04 -1.76
CA VAL A 65 -4.52 -7.10 -2.83
C VAL A 65 -3.35 -6.86 -3.78
N LEU A 66 -2.13 -6.68 -3.26
CA LEU A 66 -0.94 -6.56 -4.10
C LEU A 66 -0.75 -7.79 -4.99
N GLY A 67 -0.98 -8.99 -4.47
CA GLY A 67 -0.86 -10.24 -5.22
C GLY A 67 -1.88 -10.32 -6.36
N ASN A 68 -3.15 -9.97 -6.07
CA ASN A 68 -4.21 -9.90 -7.09
C ASN A 68 -3.85 -8.92 -8.20
N MET A 69 -3.28 -7.76 -7.85
CA MET A 69 -2.85 -6.76 -8.82
C MET A 69 -1.69 -7.26 -9.69
N VAL A 70 -0.70 -7.96 -9.12
CA VAL A 70 0.39 -8.57 -9.91
C VAL A 70 -0.17 -9.58 -10.90
N GLY A 71 -1.13 -10.41 -10.48
CA GLY A 71 -1.82 -11.34 -11.39
C GLY A 71 -2.49 -10.61 -12.56
N ALA A 72 -3.24 -9.54 -12.28
CA ALA A 72 -3.92 -8.76 -13.30
C ALA A 72 -2.98 -8.05 -14.29
N LEU A 73 -1.73 -7.77 -13.90
CA LEU A 73 -0.74 -7.14 -14.77
C LEU A 73 -0.26 -8.06 -15.91
N ALA A 74 -0.48 -9.37 -15.82
CA ALA A 74 -0.19 -10.29 -16.92
C ALA A 74 -1.08 -10.02 -18.14
N ASP A 75 -2.36 -9.69 -17.91
CA ASP A 75 -3.33 -9.41 -18.97
C ASP A 75 -3.34 -7.93 -19.37
N GLN A 76 -3.16 -7.02 -18.40
CA GLN A 76 -3.15 -5.57 -18.62
C GLN A 76 -1.88 -4.93 -18.03
N PRO A 77 -0.78 -4.91 -18.80
CA PRO A 77 0.50 -4.42 -18.31
C PRO A 77 0.46 -2.92 -17.98
N SER A 78 0.99 -2.55 -16.81
CA SER A 78 1.19 -1.16 -16.40
C SER A 78 2.50 -1.03 -15.61
N SER A 79 3.51 -0.45 -16.25
CA SER A 79 4.85 -0.29 -15.66
C SER A 79 4.85 0.63 -14.44
N ARG A 80 3.99 1.65 -14.46
CA ARG A 80 3.82 2.59 -13.35
C ARG A 80 3.25 1.88 -12.13
N LEU A 81 2.19 1.10 -12.31
CA LEU A 81 1.54 0.36 -11.23
C LEU A 81 2.48 -0.70 -10.65
N LEU A 82 3.15 -1.47 -11.52
CA LEU A 82 4.13 -2.47 -11.12
C LEU A 82 5.25 -1.88 -10.24
N LYS A 83 5.75 -0.69 -10.60
CA LYS A 83 6.79 0.01 -9.82
C LYS A 83 6.31 0.33 -8.41
N HIS A 84 5.06 0.76 -8.24
CA HIS A 84 4.48 1.02 -6.92
C HIS A 84 4.31 -0.27 -6.11
N ILE A 85 3.79 -1.34 -6.73
CA ILE A 85 3.60 -2.65 -6.10
C ILE A 85 4.92 -3.23 -5.59
N ILE A 86 5.98 -3.23 -6.41
CA ILE A 86 7.31 -3.74 -6.02
C ILE A 86 7.83 -3.00 -4.78
N ARG A 87 7.63 -1.68 -4.73
CA ARG A 87 8.06 -0.87 -3.58
C ARG A 87 7.27 -1.19 -2.31
N CYS A 88 5.96 -1.42 -2.43
CA CYS A 88 5.16 -1.87 -1.28
C CYS A 88 5.68 -3.21 -0.73
N TYR A 89 5.96 -4.18 -1.60
CA TYR A 89 6.53 -5.46 -1.18
C TYR A 89 7.90 -5.31 -0.51
N LEU A 90 8.77 -4.47 -1.05
CA LEU A 90 10.08 -4.21 -0.45
C LEU A 90 9.95 -3.64 0.97
N CYS A 91 9.11 -2.61 1.16
CA CYS A 91 8.90 -2.00 2.48
C CYS A 91 8.34 -3.02 3.49
N LEU A 92 7.39 -3.86 3.06
CA LEU A 92 6.83 -4.91 3.91
C LEU A 92 7.88 -5.98 4.27
N SER A 93 8.83 -6.26 3.38
CA SER A 93 9.90 -7.24 3.62
C SER A 93 11.01 -6.73 4.56
N ASP A 94 11.18 -5.41 4.66
CA ASP A 94 12.20 -4.79 5.51
C ASP A 94 11.80 -4.77 7.01
N ASN A 95 10.56 -5.15 7.37
CA ASN A 95 10.12 -5.16 8.77
C ASN A 95 10.59 -6.43 9.52
N PRO A 96 11.32 -6.31 10.65
CA PRO A 96 11.86 -7.45 11.40
C PRO A 96 10.81 -8.33 12.08
N ARG A 97 9.54 -7.91 12.15
CA ARG A 97 8.42 -8.78 12.55
C ARG A 97 7.97 -9.59 11.33
N ARG A 98 8.72 -10.66 11.05
CA ARG A 98 8.53 -11.52 9.88
C ARG A 98 7.10 -12.07 9.83
N ILE A 99 6.50 -11.94 8.63
CA ILE A 99 5.29 -12.62 8.13
C ILE A 99 5.31 -14.10 8.50
#